data_AF-A0A0A7M7H0-F1
#
_entry.id   AF-A0A0A7M7H0-F1
#
_cell.length_a   1.000
_cell.length_b   1.000
_cell.length_c   1.000
_cell.angle_alpha   90.00
_cell.angle_beta   90.00
_cell.angle_gamma   90.00
#
_symmetry.space_group_name_H-M   'P 1'
#
loop_
_entity.id
_entity.type
_entity.pdbx_description
1 polymer ?
#
loop_
_entity_poly.entity_id
_entity_poly.type
_entity_poly.pdbx_seq_one_letter_code
_entity_poly.pdbx_strand_id
1 'polypeptide(L)'
;RICPCICAVLTVPFLNKNMEKKAKLMAKPDFLAEGCMAAKFEGGLITRDFSQYQQKYGDFGYTTCTMLARSFADIGDFFRGKNLYFGKKKKKKQKEILEDNLKTIFENIYKGLTNGAQKHYEDGAPEFYKLREDWWTANRHTVWKAITCSADDSNRYFRLTCNDNETLSHANHKCRCKDKKGKNETDQVPTYFDHVPQYLRWFEEWA
;
A
#
# COMPACT_ATOMS: atom_id res chain seq x y z
N ARG A 1 -13.45 20.97 -10.25
CA ARG A 1 -12.18 20.51 -9.63
C ARG A 1 -12.51 19.53 -8.50
N ILE A 2 -12.77 18.27 -8.84
CA ILE A 2 -13.01 17.20 -7.85
C ILE A 2 -12.37 15.95 -8.43
N CYS A 3 -11.07 15.78 -8.22
CA CYS A 3 -10.34 14.54 -8.44
C CYS A 3 -9.52 14.14 -7.18
N PRO A 4 -10.14 13.86 -6.00
CA PRO A 4 -9.39 13.22 -4.91
C PRO A 4 -10.06 11.98 -4.30
N CYS A 5 -11.19 11.52 -4.84
CA CYS A 5 -12.09 10.64 -4.08
C CYS A 5 -11.88 9.13 -4.28
N ILE A 6 -11.04 8.67 -5.21
CA ILE A 6 -11.02 7.23 -5.53
C ILE A 6 -9.98 6.45 -4.71
N CYS A 7 -8.73 6.91 -4.55
CA CYS A 7 -7.67 6.02 -4.06
C CYS A 7 -7.40 6.02 -2.54
N ALA A 8 -7.84 7.03 -1.79
CA ALA A 8 -7.58 7.12 -0.34
C ALA A 8 -8.83 6.88 0.53
N VAL A 9 -10.03 6.87 -0.06
CA VAL A 9 -11.27 7.08 0.70
C VAL A 9 -11.85 5.79 1.30
N LEU A 10 -11.53 4.60 0.78
CA LEU A 10 -12.19 3.35 1.21
C LEU A 10 -11.27 2.33 1.92
N THR A 11 -9.99 2.25 1.58
CA THR A 11 -9.08 1.21 2.14
C THR A 11 -8.77 1.43 3.60
N VAL A 12 -8.47 2.67 4.00
CA VAL A 12 -8.07 3.01 5.37
C VAL A 12 -9.23 2.78 6.35
N PRO A 13 -10.49 3.19 6.06
CA PRO A 13 -11.63 2.83 6.89
C PRO A 13 -11.89 1.32 6.96
N PHE A 14 -11.71 0.58 5.86
CA PHE A 14 -11.89 -0.88 5.82
C PHE A 14 -10.88 -1.59 6.71
N LEU A 15 -9.59 -1.28 6.55
CA LEU A 15 -8.51 -1.79 7.38
C LEU A 15 -8.75 -1.44 8.85
N ASN A 16 -9.06 -0.17 9.15
CA ASN A 16 -9.31 0.26 10.53
C ASN A 16 -10.44 -0.55 11.20
N LYS A 17 -11.56 -0.77 10.50
CA LYS A 17 -12.71 -1.51 11.04
C LYS A 17 -12.39 -2.98 11.30
N ASN A 18 -11.58 -3.62 10.45
CA ASN A 18 -11.16 -5.01 10.67
C ASN A 18 -10.16 -5.11 11.82
N MET A 19 -9.24 -4.15 11.92
CA MET A 19 -8.20 -4.08 12.95
C MET A 19 -8.78 -3.86 14.35
N GLU A 20 -9.75 -2.95 14.50
CA GLU A 20 -10.43 -2.70 15.79
C GLU A 20 -11.02 -3.97 16.41
N LYS A 21 -11.46 -4.93 15.60
CA LYS A 21 -12.07 -6.17 16.07
C LYS A 21 -11.06 -7.26 16.45
N LYS A 22 -9.85 -7.22 15.89
CA LYS A 22 -8.90 -8.34 15.93
C LYS A 22 -7.51 -8.00 16.46
N ALA A 23 -7.20 -6.73 16.72
CA ALA A 23 -5.84 -6.27 17.07
C ALA A 23 -5.16 -7.06 18.21
N LYS A 24 -5.92 -7.48 19.24
CA LYS A 24 -5.39 -8.24 20.38
C LYS A 24 -5.00 -9.69 20.06
N LEU A 25 -5.46 -10.24 18.93
CA LEU A 25 -5.29 -11.64 18.54
C LEU A 25 -4.44 -11.82 17.28
N MET A 26 -4.07 -10.72 16.59
CA MET A 26 -3.33 -10.82 15.34
C MET A 26 -1.87 -11.19 15.59
N ALA A 27 -1.45 -12.31 15.01
CA ALA A 27 -0.05 -12.65 14.82
C ALA A 27 0.46 -12.11 13.46
N LYS A 28 1.77 -12.23 13.22
CA LYS A 28 2.43 -11.80 11.97
C LYS A 28 1.72 -12.25 10.67
N PRO A 29 1.32 -13.53 10.48
CA PRO A 29 0.64 -13.95 9.25
C PRO A 29 -0.75 -13.33 9.08
N ASP A 30 -1.48 -13.12 10.18
CA ASP A 30 -2.84 -12.55 10.14
C ASP A 30 -2.82 -11.09 9.69
N PHE A 31 -1.82 -10.33 10.15
CA PHE A 31 -1.68 -8.92 9.82
C PHE A 31 -1.36 -8.70 8.33
N LEU A 32 -0.48 -9.52 7.76
CA LEU A 32 -0.21 -9.48 6.32
C LEU A 32 -1.44 -9.88 5.50
N ALA A 33 -2.18 -10.92 5.94
CA ALA A 33 -3.36 -11.38 5.24
C ALA A 33 -4.45 -10.31 5.16
N GLU A 34 -4.73 -9.59 6.26
CA GLU A 34 -5.67 -8.47 6.27
C GLU A 34 -5.23 -7.34 5.34
N GLY A 35 -3.91 -7.03 5.31
CA GLY A 35 -3.34 -6.08 4.36
C GLY A 35 -3.54 -6.47 2.90
N CYS A 36 -3.25 -7.73 2.56
CA CYS A 36 -3.44 -8.26 1.21
C CYS A 36 -4.93 -8.29 0.81
N MET A 37 -5.84 -8.60 1.73
CA MET A 37 -7.28 -8.56 1.46
C MET A 37 -7.76 -7.15 1.13
N ALA A 38 -7.33 -6.16 1.93
CA ALA A 38 -7.67 -4.76 1.68
C ALA A 38 -7.08 -4.27 0.35
N ALA A 39 -5.82 -4.59 0.09
CA ALA A 39 -5.14 -4.29 -1.16
C ALA A 39 -5.88 -4.88 -2.38
N LYS A 40 -6.25 -6.16 -2.32
CA LYS A 40 -7.01 -6.83 -3.39
C LYS A 40 -8.36 -6.16 -3.65
N PHE A 41 -9.08 -5.83 -2.58
CA PHE A 41 -10.38 -5.17 -2.69
C PHE A 41 -10.26 -3.79 -3.34
N GLU A 42 -9.33 -2.97 -2.86
CA GLU A 42 -9.05 -1.64 -3.37
C GLU A 42 -8.60 -1.66 -4.85
N GLY A 43 -7.69 -2.57 -5.19
CA GLY A 43 -7.22 -2.74 -6.56
C GLY A 43 -8.32 -3.15 -7.53
N GLY A 44 -9.25 -4.00 -7.08
CA GLY A 44 -10.44 -4.36 -7.84
C GLY A 44 -11.38 -3.18 -8.09
N LEU A 45 -11.60 -2.33 -7.08
CA LEU A 45 -12.40 -1.11 -7.23
C LEU A 45 -11.76 -0.14 -8.21
N ILE A 46 -10.46 0.14 -8.04
CA ILE A 46 -9.72 1.05 -8.93
C ILE A 46 -9.79 0.55 -10.37
N THR A 47 -9.50 -0.73 -10.61
CA THR A 47 -9.50 -1.28 -11.98
C THR A 47 -10.89 -1.18 -12.63
N ARG A 48 -11.96 -1.46 -11.88
CA ARG A 48 -13.33 -1.42 -12.39
C ARG A 48 -13.85 -0.01 -12.65
N ASP A 49 -13.57 0.91 -11.73
CA ASP A 49 -14.24 2.22 -11.68
C ASP A 49 -13.41 3.33 -12.35
N PHE A 50 -12.08 3.18 -12.45
CA PHE A 50 -11.20 4.21 -13.00
C PHE A 50 -11.48 4.51 -14.48
N SER A 51 -11.71 3.47 -15.30
CA SER A 51 -12.02 3.65 -16.72
C SER A 51 -13.32 4.43 -16.93
N GLN A 52 -14.36 4.13 -16.15
CA GLN A 52 -15.64 4.86 -16.15
C GLN A 52 -15.46 6.31 -15.69
N TYR A 53 -14.59 6.53 -14.70
CA TYR A 53 -14.28 7.86 -14.21
C TYR A 53 -13.56 8.71 -15.26
N GLN A 54 -12.57 8.16 -15.97
CA GLN A 54 -11.89 8.82 -17.08
C GLN A 54 -12.87 9.18 -18.21
N GLN A 55 -13.78 8.28 -18.57
CA GLN A 55 -14.80 8.56 -19.59
C GLN A 55 -15.74 9.71 -19.18
N LYS A 56 -16.11 9.78 -17.90
CA LYS A 56 -17.07 10.76 -17.40
C LYS A 56 -16.46 12.15 -17.21
N TYR A 57 -15.21 12.25 -16.78
CA TYR A 57 -14.60 13.52 -16.37
C TYR A 57 -13.41 13.96 -17.22
N GLY A 58 -13.05 13.18 -18.24
CA GLY A 58 -11.92 13.44 -19.14
C GLY A 58 -10.66 12.68 -18.73
N ASP A 59 -9.69 12.62 -19.65
CA ASP A 59 -8.38 12.02 -19.37
C ASP A 59 -7.55 12.95 -18.48
N PHE A 60 -7.15 12.44 -17.31
CA PHE A 60 -6.32 13.14 -16.35
C PHE A 60 -4.82 12.85 -16.53
N GLY A 61 -4.44 12.11 -17.58
CA GLY A 61 -3.04 11.75 -17.84
C GLY A 61 -2.50 10.67 -16.89
N TYR A 62 -3.36 10.07 -16.07
CA TYR A 62 -3.01 8.99 -15.15
C TYR A 62 -3.41 7.63 -15.72
N THR A 63 -2.53 6.64 -15.54
CA THR A 63 -2.83 5.24 -15.90
C THR A 63 -3.46 4.52 -14.72
N THR A 64 -4.17 3.42 -14.96
CA THR A 64 -4.65 2.51 -13.89
C THR A 64 -3.51 2.10 -12.96
N CYS A 65 -2.33 1.79 -13.50
CA CYS A 65 -1.15 1.46 -12.70
C CYS A 65 -0.66 2.61 -11.82
N THR A 66 -0.80 3.86 -12.29
CA THR A 66 -0.48 5.05 -11.46
C THR A 66 -1.42 5.15 -10.28
N MET A 67 -2.72 4.92 -10.47
CA MET A 67 -3.71 4.96 -9.39
C MET A 67 -3.50 3.83 -8.39
N LEU A 68 -3.23 2.61 -8.87
CA LEU A 68 -2.86 1.47 -8.02
C LEU A 68 -1.58 1.77 -7.22
N ALA A 69 -0.58 2.41 -7.82
CA ALA A 69 0.66 2.80 -7.15
C ALA A 69 0.46 3.85 -6.05
N ARG A 70 -0.47 4.81 -6.23
CA ARG A 70 -0.84 5.79 -5.20
C ARG A 70 -1.54 5.13 -4.03
N SER A 71 -2.54 4.29 -4.31
CA SER A 71 -3.27 3.57 -3.27
C SER A 71 -2.36 2.62 -2.49
N PHE A 72 -1.45 1.92 -3.18
CA PHE A 72 -0.40 1.11 -2.55
C PHE A 72 0.47 1.91 -1.56
N ALA A 73 0.85 3.13 -1.92
CA ALA A 73 1.63 4.00 -1.03
C ALA A 73 0.82 4.42 0.22
N ASP A 74 -0.48 4.66 0.09
CA ASP A 74 -1.36 4.98 1.22
C ASP A 74 -1.58 3.77 2.14
N ILE A 75 -1.67 2.56 1.59
CA ILE A 75 -1.66 1.30 2.37
C ILE A 75 -0.32 1.16 3.12
N GLY A 76 0.81 1.46 2.46
CA GLY A 76 2.12 1.47 3.12
C GLY A 76 2.19 2.48 4.26
N ASP A 77 1.66 3.69 4.08
CA ASP A 77 1.60 4.71 5.13
C ASP A 77 0.69 4.32 6.30
N PHE A 78 -0.37 3.55 6.04
CA PHE A 78 -1.19 2.96 7.10
C PHE A 78 -0.37 2.00 7.97
N PHE A 79 0.34 1.03 7.35
CA PHE A 79 1.15 0.06 8.09
C PHE A 79 2.29 0.71 8.88
N ARG A 80 2.85 1.81 8.37
CA ARG A 80 3.95 2.55 8.99
C ARG A 80 3.50 3.60 10.01
N GLY A 81 2.21 3.86 10.16
CA GLY A 81 1.70 4.92 11.04
C GLY A 81 2.03 6.34 10.54
N LYS A 82 2.22 6.51 9.23
CA LYS A 82 2.56 7.79 8.58
C LYS A 82 1.34 8.49 7.95
N ASN A 83 0.17 7.87 7.99
CA ASN A 83 -1.03 8.37 7.33
C ASN A 83 -1.58 9.66 8.00
N LEU A 84 -1.78 10.72 7.21
CA LEU A 84 -2.21 12.05 7.63
C LEU A 84 -3.75 12.27 7.57
N TYR A 85 -4.56 11.27 7.18
CA TYR A 85 -5.97 11.41 6.77
C TYR A 85 -7.01 11.97 7.80
N PHE A 86 -6.60 12.53 8.93
CA PHE A 86 -7.51 12.86 10.04
C PHE A 86 -7.57 14.36 10.40
N GLY A 87 -8.11 15.18 9.49
CA GLY A 87 -8.26 16.64 9.68
C GLY A 87 -9.47 17.14 10.49
N LYS A 88 -10.26 16.29 11.16
CA LYS A 88 -11.44 16.71 11.98
C LYS A 88 -11.40 16.11 13.39
N LYS A 89 -12.00 16.77 14.39
CA LYS A 89 -12.02 16.28 15.79
C LYS A 89 -12.55 14.84 15.96
N LYS A 90 -13.63 14.45 15.27
CA LYS A 90 -14.14 13.05 15.25
C LYS A 90 -13.14 12.06 14.62
N LYS A 91 -12.38 12.54 13.63
CA LYS A 91 -11.31 11.78 12.95
C LYS A 91 -10.07 11.63 13.83
N LYS A 92 -9.81 12.55 14.78
CA LYS A 92 -8.70 12.44 15.74
C LYS A 92 -8.83 11.21 16.64
N LYS A 93 -10.02 10.95 17.20
CA LYS A 93 -10.27 9.77 18.03
C LYS A 93 -10.07 8.45 17.26
N GLN A 94 -10.49 8.40 16.00
CA GLN A 94 -10.25 7.24 15.13
C GLN A 94 -8.77 7.05 14.84
N LYS A 95 -8.02 8.14 14.65
CA LYS A 95 -6.56 8.09 14.51
C LYS A 95 -5.89 7.50 15.74
N GLU A 96 -6.27 7.97 16.93
CA GLU A 96 -5.72 7.48 18.20
C GLU A 96 -6.00 5.98 18.38
N ILE A 97 -7.25 5.54 18.16
CA ILE A 97 -7.62 4.12 18.19
C ILE A 97 -6.80 3.29 17.19
N LEU A 98 -6.62 3.81 15.96
CA LEU A 98 -5.84 3.13 14.94
C LEU A 98 -4.37 3.00 15.33
N GLU A 99 -3.75 4.07 15.83
CA GLU A 99 -2.36 4.04 16.28
C GLU A 99 -2.18 3.08 17.46
N ASP A 100 -3.11 3.06 18.42
CA ASP A 100 -3.08 2.13 19.56
C ASP A 100 -3.22 0.67 19.10
N ASN A 101 -4.10 0.39 18.13
CA ASN A 101 -4.24 -0.94 17.53
C ASN A 101 -2.95 -1.36 16.81
N LEU A 102 -2.36 -0.47 16.02
CA LEU A 102 -1.08 -0.73 15.34
C LEU A 102 0.04 -0.96 16.35
N LYS A 103 0.14 -0.15 17.41
CA LYS A 103 1.10 -0.36 18.51
C LYS A 103 0.93 -1.73 19.14
N THR A 104 -0.30 -2.11 19.46
CA THR A 104 -0.62 -3.43 20.04
C THR A 104 -0.20 -4.59 19.12
N ILE A 105 -0.49 -4.49 17.82
CA ILE A 105 -0.12 -5.51 16.84
C ILE A 105 1.41 -5.62 16.71
N PHE A 106 2.10 -4.50 16.59
CA PHE A 106 3.56 -4.49 16.45
C PHE A 106 4.29 -4.87 17.73
N GLU A 107 3.70 -4.60 18.90
CA GLU A 107 4.19 -5.12 20.19
C GLU A 107 4.10 -6.66 20.21
N ASN A 108 2.99 -7.24 19.74
CA ASN A 108 2.85 -8.70 19.63
C ASN A 108 3.85 -9.29 18.64
N ILE A 109 4.05 -8.64 17.48
CA ILE A 109 5.07 -9.05 16.50
C ILE A 109 6.47 -8.98 17.12
N TYR A 110 6.79 -7.90 17.83
CA TYR A 110 8.07 -7.69 18.52
C TYR A 110 8.32 -8.78 19.56
N LYS A 111 7.33 -9.08 20.41
CA LYS A 111 7.41 -10.17 21.41
C LYS A 111 7.62 -11.55 20.78
N GLY A 112 7.11 -11.76 19.56
CA GLY A 112 7.31 -13.00 18.80
C GLY A 112 8.62 -13.09 18.02
N LEU A 113 9.47 -12.06 18.02
CA LEU A 113 10.79 -12.11 17.39
C LEU A 113 11.75 -13.03 18.16
N THR A 114 12.47 -13.89 17.44
CA THR A 114 13.41 -14.88 18.02
C THR A 114 14.86 -14.49 17.76
N ASN A 115 15.81 -15.28 18.29
CA ASN A 115 17.25 -15.16 18.02
C ASN A 115 17.87 -13.79 18.35
N GLY A 116 17.31 -13.07 19.34
CA GLY A 116 17.81 -11.76 19.76
C GLY A 116 17.48 -10.62 18.80
N ALA A 117 16.67 -10.85 17.76
CA ALA A 117 16.27 -9.81 16.81
C ALA A 117 15.55 -8.62 17.48
N GLN A 118 14.93 -8.84 18.66
CA GLN A 118 14.36 -7.78 19.50
C GLN A 118 15.34 -6.64 19.77
N LYS A 119 16.62 -6.96 20.08
CA LYS A 119 17.67 -5.95 20.35
C LYS A 119 17.87 -4.98 19.20
N HIS A 120 17.64 -5.41 17.96
CA HIS A 120 17.76 -4.55 16.78
C HIS A 120 16.67 -3.46 16.72
N TYR A 121 15.55 -3.66 17.42
CA TYR A 121 14.36 -2.81 17.39
C TYR A 121 14.04 -2.15 18.75
N GLU A 122 14.88 -2.33 19.78
CA GLU A 122 14.69 -1.76 21.13
C GLU A 122 14.57 -0.23 21.10
N ASP A 123 15.46 0.46 20.37
CA ASP A 123 15.48 1.93 20.26
C ASP A 123 14.22 2.53 19.60
N GLY A 124 13.42 1.70 18.93
CA GLY A 124 12.20 2.12 18.27
C GLY A 124 10.94 1.99 19.13
N ALA A 125 11.02 1.40 20.32
CA ALA A 125 9.89 1.20 21.22
C ALA A 125 9.53 2.49 21.97
N PRO A 126 8.25 2.69 22.36
CA PRO A 126 7.09 1.80 22.16
C PRO A 126 6.35 1.96 20.81
N GLU A 127 6.79 2.86 19.93
CA GLU A 127 6.10 3.12 18.66
C GLU A 127 6.41 2.09 17.57
N PHE A 128 7.54 1.39 17.71
CA PHE A 128 8.08 0.36 16.81
C PHE A 128 8.36 0.84 15.39
N TYR A 129 8.60 2.14 15.16
CA TYR A 129 8.73 2.72 13.81
C TYR A 129 9.70 1.96 12.90
N LYS A 130 10.87 1.58 13.42
CA LYS A 130 11.87 0.80 12.68
C LYS A 130 11.34 -0.58 12.26
N LEU A 131 10.68 -1.28 13.18
CA LEU A 131 10.05 -2.57 12.89
C LEU A 131 8.92 -2.44 11.86
N ARG A 132 8.15 -1.33 11.89
CA ARG A 132 7.08 -1.08 10.90
C ARG A 132 7.65 -0.85 9.49
N GLU A 133 8.73 -0.08 9.37
CA GLU A 133 9.41 0.18 8.09
C GLU A 133 10.00 -1.11 7.50
N ASP A 134 10.70 -1.90 8.33
CA ASP A 134 11.32 -3.14 7.89
C ASP A 134 10.25 -4.20 7.56
N TRP A 135 9.16 -4.24 8.33
CA TRP A 135 8.00 -5.09 8.02
C TRP A 135 7.37 -4.70 6.69
N TRP A 136 7.14 -3.41 6.42
CA TRP A 136 6.61 -2.99 5.12
C TRP A 136 7.57 -3.38 4.00
N THR A 137 8.87 -3.06 4.13
CA THR A 137 9.90 -3.38 3.13
C THR A 137 9.95 -4.89 2.83
N ALA A 138 9.84 -5.73 3.86
CA ALA A 138 9.84 -7.18 3.71
C ALA A 138 8.57 -7.72 3.02
N ASN A 139 7.41 -7.05 3.14
CA ASN A 139 6.11 -7.59 2.68
C ASN A 139 5.49 -6.81 1.50
N ARG A 140 6.04 -5.65 1.12
CA ARG A 140 5.47 -4.75 0.11
C ARG A 140 5.26 -5.42 -1.25
N HIS A 141 6.09 -6.39 -1.61
CA HIS A 141 5.96 -7.18 -2.84
C HIS A 141 4.67 -8.03 -2.87
N THR A 142 4.32 -8.67 -1.75
CA THR A 142 3.08 -9.45 -1.61
C THR A 142 1.85 -8.56 -1.67
N VAL A 143 1.92 -7.40 -1.01
CA VAL A 143 0.83 -6.41 -1.04
C VAL A 143 0.64 -5.84 -2.45
N TRP A 144 1.74 -5.59 -3.18
CA TRP A 144 1.69 -5.14 -4.58
C TRP A 144 1.06 -6.18 -5.50
N LYS A 145 1.41 -7.46 -5.32
CA LYS A 145 0.77 -8.56 -6.05
C LYS A 145 -0.74 -8.61 -5.78
N ALA A 146 -1.15 -8.37 -4.53
CA ALA A 146 -2.56 -8.38 -4.15
C ALA A 146 -3.35 -7.22 -4.79
N ILE A 147 -2.83 -5.98 -4.72
CA ILE A 147 -3.52 -4.81 -5.30
C ILE A 147 -3.58 -4.85 -6.83
N THR A 148 -2.58 -5.45 -7.48
CA THR A 148 -2.54 -5.57 -8.94
C THR A 148 -3.24 -6.81 -9.48
N CYS A 149 -3.78 -7.68 -8.60
CA CYS A 149 -4.37 -8.96 -9.00
C CYS A 149 -5.49 -8.84 -10.03
N SER A 150 -6.26 -7.74 -9.98
CA SER A 150 -7.38 -7.46 -10.89
C SER A 150 -7.01 -6.60 -12.09
N ALA A 151 -5.78 -6.08 -12.18
CA ALA A 151 -5.36 -5.23 -13.27
C ALA A 151 -5.26 -6.03 -14.58
N ASP A 152 -5.64 -5.41 -15.70
CA ASP A 152 -5.50 -6.00 -17.03
C ASP A 152 -4.03 -6.12 -17.48
N ASP A 153 -3.76 -7.09 -18.36
CA ASP A 153 -2.45 -7.31 -18.99
C ASP A 153 -2.04 -6.18 -19.93
N SER A 154 -2.93 -5.26 -20.29
CA SER A 154 -2.59 -4.06 -21.08
C SER A 154 -2.25 -2.85 -20.21
N ASN A 155 -2.49 -2.91 -18.90
CA ASN A 155 -2.21 -1.80 -18.01
C ASN A 155 -0.70 -1.66 -17.80
N ARG A 156 -0.18 -0.48 -18.14
CA ARG A 156 1.25 -0.14 -18.07
C ARG A 156 1.52 0.95 -17.05
N TYR A 157 2.56 0.77 -16.25
CA TYR A 157 3.12 1.86 -15.46
C TYR A 157 3.87 2.84 -16.37
N PHE A 158 3.68 4.14 -16.16
CA PHE A 158 4.15 5.17 -17.09
C PHE A 158 5.68 5.29 -17.17
N ARG A 159 6.39 4.90 -16.11
CA ARG A 159 7.86 4.87 -16.10
C ARG A 159 8.39 3.55 -16.65
N LEU A 160 9.52 3.61 -17.34
CA LEU A 160 10.30 2.42 -17.67
C LEU A 160 11.03 1.95 -16.40
N THR A 161 10.57 0.85 -15.83
CA THR A 161 10.99 0.37 -14.50
C THR A 161 11.36 -1.10 -14.50
N CYS A 162 11.01 -1.82 -15.56
CA CYS A 162 11.33 -3.22 -15.75
C CYS A 162 12.62 -3.37 -16.56
N ASN A 163 13.30 -4.50 -16.35
CA ASN A 163 14.49 -4.87 -17.09
C ASN A 163 14.20 -6.18 -17.82
N ASP A 164 13.82 -6.06 -19.08
CA ASP A 164 13.59 -7.18 -19.97
C ASP A 164 14.83 -7.34 -20.86
N ASN A 165 15.59 -8.42 -20.67
CA ASN A 165 16.80 -8.70 -21.45
C ASN A 165 17.77 -7.50 -21.54
N GLU A 166 18.07 -6.85 -20.42
CA GLU A 166 19.00 -5.70 -20.32
C GLU A 166 18.49 -4.41 -20.98
N THR A 167 17.22 -4.39 -21.42
CA THR A 167 16.55 -3.19 -21.92
C THR A 167 15.49 -2.69 -20.94
N LEU A 168 15.37 -1.37 -20.84
CA LEU A 168 14.36 -0.74 -19.99
C LEU A 168 12.98 -0.88 -20.62
N SER A 169 12.02 -1.44 -19.89
CA SER A 169 10.65 -1.65 -20.34
C SER A 169 9.60 -1.20 -19.31
N HIS A 170 8.36 -1.08 -19.77
CA HIS A 170 7.22 -0.75 -18.91
C HIS A 170 6.75 -1.97 -18.12
N ALA A 171 6.24 -1.74 -16.91
CA ALA A 171 5.49 -2.76 -16.16
C ALA A 171 4.09 -2.95 -16.78
N ASN A 172 4.03 -3.74 -17.85
CA ASN A 172 2.87 -3.94 -18.72
C ASN A 172 2.24 -5.33 -18.56
N HIS A 173 2.43 -6.00 -17.43
CA HIS A 173 1.78 -7.27 -17.12
C HIS A 173 1.06 -7.14 -15.79
N LYS A 174 -0.18 -6.63 -15.82
CA LYS A 174 -0.94 -6.26 -14.61
C LYS A 174 -0.15 -5.31 -13.72
N CYS A 175 0.43 -4.27 -14.31
CA CYS A 175 1.30 -3.32 -13.60
C CYS A 175 2.53 -3.96 -12.92
N ARG A 176 2.99 -5.13 -13.38
CA ARG A 176 4.19 -5.82 -12.88
C ARG A 176 5.19 -6.08 -14.01
N CYS A 177 6.44 -6.33 -13.61
CA CYS A 177 7.51 -6.74 -14.51
C CYS A 177 7.49 -8.26 -14.69
N LYS A 178 7.92 -8.76 -15.85
CA LYS A 178 8.21 -10.19 -16.02
C LYS A 178 9.63 -10.52 -15.55
N ASP A 179 9.87 -11.80 -15.31
CA ASP A 179 11.22 -12.28 -15.04
C ASP A 179 12.10 -12.10 -16.29
N LYS A 180 13.43 -12.16 -16.12
CA LYS A 180 14.39 -12.01 -17.24
C LYS A 180 14.15 -12.99 -18.39
N LYS A 181 13.37 -14.06 -18.19
CA LYS A 181 13.05 -15.07 -19.21
C LYS A 181 11.69 -14.81 -19.87
N GLY A 182 10.96 -13.77 -19.45
CA GLY A 182 9.62 -13.43 -19.93
C GLY A 182 8.54 -14.45 -19.59
N LYS A 183 8.81 -15.41 -18.69
CA LYS A 183 7.95 -16.57 -18.44
C LYS A 183 7.00 -16.37 -17.28
N ASN A 184 7.46 -15.71 -16.21
CA ASN A 184 6.65 -15.49 -15.01
C ASN A 184 6.56 -14.01 -14.68
N GLU A 185 5.45 -13.62 -14.09
CA GLU A 185 5.35 -12.31 -13.45
C GLU A 185 6.27 -12.28 -12.22
N THR A 186 6.98 -11.18 -12.05
CA THR A 186 7.71 -10.90 -10.82
C THR A 186 6.80 -10.17 -9.85
N ASP A 187 7.04 -10.36 -8.56
CA ASP A 187 6.43 -9.55 -7.52
C ASP A 187 7.21 -8.22 -7.33
N GLN A 188 8.00 -7.81 -8.33
CA GLN A 188 8.73 -6.55 -8.31
C GLN A 188 7.73 -5.39 -8.32
N VAL A 189 7.87 -4.53 -7.32
CA VAL A 189 7.11 -3.28 -7.22
C VAL A 189 7.78 -2.24 -8.12
N PRO A 190 7.13 -1.79 -9.22
CA PRO A 190 7.74 -0.85 -10.17
C PRO A 190 7.77 0.59 -9.64
N THR A 191 7.09 0.85 -8.51
CA THR A 191 6.96 2.19 -7.91
C THR A 191 7.78 2.32 -6.63
N TYR A 192 8.23 3.55 -6.38
CA TYR A 192 8.82 3.99 -5.11
C TYR A 192 7.94 5.02 -4.39
N PHE A 193 6.68 5.20 -4.81
CA PHE A 193 5.77 6.16 -4.21
C PHE A 193 5.57 5.91 -2.72
N ASP A 194 5.63 4.67 -2.25
CA ASP A 194 5.60 4.35 -0.83
C ASP A 194 6.80 4.92 -0.05
N HIS A 195 7.92 5.26 -0.68
CA HIS A 195 9.03 5.94 -0.02
C HIS A 195 8.98 7.47 -0.14
N VAL A 196 8.03 8.02 -0.89
CA VAL A 196 7.83 9.47 -1.02
C VAL A 196 6.89 9.96 0.08
N PRO A 197 7.21 11.04 0.83
CA PRO A 197 6.31 11.58 1.85
C PRO A 197 4.89 11.88 1.33
N GLN A 198 3.86 11.55 2.12
CA GLN A 198 2.45 11.62 1.70
C GLN A 198 2.03 13.00 1.16
N TYR A 199 2.49 14.09 1.78
CA TYR A 199 2.13 15.45 1.36
C TYR A 199 2.62 15.79 -0.05
N LEU A 200 3.78 15.25 -0.49
CA LEU A 200 4.29 15.45 -1.84
C LEU A 200 3.47 14.66 -2.88
N ARG A 201 3.02 13.46 -2.52
CA ARG A 201 2.19 12.62 -3.40
C ARG A 201 0.82 13.25 -3.61
N TRP A 202 0.23 13.76 -2.53
CA TRP A 202 -1.02 14.50 -2.62
C TRP A 202 -0.82 15.75 -3.46
N PHE A 203 0.24 16.55 -3.22
CA PHE A 203 0.48 17.76 -4.00
C PHE A 203 0.55 17.50 -5.52
N GLU A 204 1.21 16.42 -5.96
CA GLU A 204 1.22 15.99 -7.37
C GLU A 204 -0.19 15.58 -7.86
N GLU A 205 -0.99 14.91 -7.03
CA GLU A 205 -2.37 14.53 -7.36
C GLU A 205 -3.31 15.73 -7.49
N TRP A 206 -3.09 16.81 -6.73
CA TRP A 206 -3.92 18.02 -6.73
C TRP A 206 -3.48 19.09 -7.75
N ALA A 207 -2.31 18.92 -8.37
CA ALA A 207 -1.78 19.83 -9.41
C ALA A 207 -2.46 19.59 -10.77
#